data_AF-A0A420H9Z8-F1
#
_entry.id   AF-A0A420H9Z8-F1
#
_cell.length_a   1.000
_cell.length_b   1.000
_cell.length_c   1.000
_cell.angle_alpha   90.00
_cell.angle_beta   90.00
_cell.angle_gamma   90.00
#
_symmetry.space_group_name_H-M   'P 1'
#
loop_
_entity.id
_entity.type
_entity.pdbx_description
1 polymer ?
#
loop_
_entity_poly.entity_id
_entity_poly.type
_entity_poly.pdbx_seq_one_letter_code
_entity_poly.pdbx_strand_id
1 'polypeptide(L)'
;MLNDEDDKILTDRSICLLKSDILVASHVDAAILEDRQYMKALEAVKTNAYKFSIELNLKVSISECSVSNRDRFLFREREWIPEEYYLRTKLIQLAHDSPLSGHPGREISYSLVARQYFWPGMDKDIRRFVEDCDGYAWNKAWCNRRQRFLKPLPILDRIWTEISMDFITKLPISEGCINMIVGTDRLSKGVIADGLEAIDAESVAKWFIKRYLPSHFLPSAIVSDRGTQFTSAFWKRLSDLLRINRQLSTAFSPETDGSTERANEVIETILTQYINWNQTDWLTWITMFVSSICWRDSASQIV
;
A
#
# COMPACT_ATOMS: atom_id res chain seq x y z
N MET A 1 4.73 45.42 -18.85
CA MET A 1 3.55 44.93 -18.12
C MET A 1 3.44 43.45 -18.41
N LEU A 2 4.14 42.64 -17.63
CA LEU A 2 3.99 41.20 -17.56
C LEU A 2 3.40 40.97 -16.18
N ASN A 3 2.11 40.65 -16.11
CA ASN A 3 1.48 40.25 -14.87
C ASN A 3 1.67 38.74 -14.74
N ASP A 4 2.49 38.38 -13.76
CA ASP A 4 2.49 37.09 -13.08
C ASP A 4 1.11 36.88 -12.44
N GLU A 5 0.29 36.00 -13.01
CA GLU A 5 -0.77 35.31 -12.27
C GLU A 5 -0.77 33.84 -12.70
N ASP A 6 -0.30 33.02 -11.75
CA ASP A 6 -0.91 31.76 -11.34
C ASP A 6 -1.21 30.71 -12.41
N ASP A 7 -0.23 29.84 -12.65
CA ASP A 7 -0.49 28.41 -12.82
C ASP A 7 0.68 27.60 -12.25
N LYS A 8 0.89 27.74 -10.93
CA LYS A 8 1.72 26.81 -10.16
C LYS A 8 0.97 25.48 -10.07
N ILE A 9 1.34 24.60 -10.99
CA ILE A 9 1.43 23.14 -10.87
C ILE A 9 1.23 22.71 -9.40
N LEU A 10 -0.01 22.32 -9.09
CA LEU A 10 -0.36 21.56 -7.90
C LEU A 10 0.44 20.26 -7.93
N THR A 11 1.60 20.25 -7.28
CA THR A 11 2.36 19.04 -7.01
C THR A 11 1.50 18.11 -6.15
N ASP A 12 0.90 17.13 -6.82
CA ASP A 12 0.56 15.72 -6.53
C ASP A 12 0.97 15.07 -5.17
N ARG A 13 1.05 15.81 -4.07
CA ARG A 13 1.49 15.33 -2.75
C ARG A 13 0.41 15.36 -1.66
N SER A 14 -0.77 15.89 -1.95
CA SER A 14 -1.75 16.27 -0.91
C SER A 14 -3.11 15.59 -1.05
N ILE A 15 -3.39 14.88 -2.14
CA ILE A 15 -4.78 14.60 -2.55
C ILE A 15 -5.54 13.64 -1.61
N CYS A 16 -4.87 12.81 -0.81
CA CYS A 16 -5.56 11.86 0.06
C CYS A 16 -6.03 12.38 1.43
N LEU A 17 -5.66 13.60 1.85
CA LEU A 17 -5.99 14.10 3.20
C LEU A 17 -6.93 15.33 3.21
N LEU A 18 -7.23 15.91 2.04
CA LEU A 18 -7.86 17.23 1.94
C LEU A 18 -9.30 17.33 2.47
N LYS A 19 -10.03 16.23 2.66
CA LYS A 19 -11.36 16.27 3.30
C LYS A 19 -11.33 16.10 4.82
N SER A 20 -10.24 15.56 5.39
CA SER A 20 -10.06 15.42 6.84
C SER A 20 -9.45 16.65 7.49
N ASP A 21 -8.73 17.48 6.73
CA ASP A 21 -7.91 18.58 7.29
C ASP A 21 -8.70 19.63 8.08
N ILE A 22 -9.94 19.94 7.69
CA ILE A 22 -10.76 20.95 8.38
C ILE A 22 -11.27 20.43 9.74
N LEU A 23 -11.72 19.17 9.78
CA LEU A 23 -12.19 18.54 11.02
C LEU A 23 -11.03 18.23 11.96
N VAL A 24 -9.90 17.79 11.41
CA VAL A 24 -8.68 17.53 12.18
C VAL A 24 -8.16 18.85 12.78
N ALA A 25 -8.13 19.94 12.01
CA ALA A 25 -7.64 21.23 12.51
C ALA A 25 -8.45 21.78 13.69
N SER A 26 -9.79 21.68 13.66
CA SER A 26 -10.63 22.17 14.76
C SER A 26 -10.49 21.34 16.04
N HIS A 27 -10.29 20.02 15.90
CA HIS A 27 -10.05 19.15 17.05
C HIS A 27 -8.64 19.37 17.62
N VAL A 28 -7.63 19.60 16.77
CA VAL A 28 -6.27 19.98 17.20
C VAL A 28 -6.32 21.25 18.05
N ASP A 29 -7.03 22.29 17.61
CA ASP A 29 -7.07 23.57 18.33
C ASP A 29 -7.76 23.41 19.71
N ALA A 30 -8.79 22.57 19.81
CA ALA A 30 -9.43 22.23 21.08
C ALA A 30 -8.50 21.42 22.00
N ALA A 31 -7.77 20.44 21.44
CA ALA A 31 -6.85 19.58 22.17
C ALA A 31 -5.65 20.33 22.75
N ILE A 32 -5.15 21.35 22.02
CA ILE A 32 -4.05 22.21 22.48
C ILE A 32 -4.41 22.93 23.79
N LEU A 33 -5.67 23.36 23.93
CA LEU A 33 -6.13 24.08 25.13
C LEU A 33 -6.21 23.18 26.37
N GLU A 34 -6.46 21.88 26.18
CA GLU A 34 -6.60 20.91 27.27
C GLU A 34 -5.25 20.35 27.74
N ASP A 35 -4.28 20.23 26.83
CA ASP A 35 -2.99 19.61 27.11
C ASP A 35 -1.98 20.59 27.75
N ARG A 36 -1.87 20.48 29.08
CA ARG A 36 -0.89 21.24 29.88
C ARG A 36 0.57 20.94 29.51
N GLN A 37 0.89 19.72 29.05
CA GLN A 37 2.25 19.37 28.66
C GLN A 37 2.61 20.02 27.33
N TYR A 38 1.69 19.99 26.37
CA TYR A 38 1.84 20.65 25.08
C TYR A 38 2.04 22.16 25.24
N MET A 39 1.24 22.81 26.08
CA MET A 39 1.37 24.25 26.35
C MET A 39 2.71 24.61 27.00
N LYS A 40 3.16 23.85 28.01
CA LYS A 40 4.48 24.03 28.62
C LYS A 40 5.62 23.84 27.62
N ALA A 41 5.49 22.87 26.71
CA ALA A 41 6.48 22.63 25.65
C ALA A 41 6.51 23.78 24.62
N LEU A 42 5.34 24.28 24.24
CA LEU A 42 5.21 25.42 23.33
C LEU A 42 5.84 26.69 23.93
N GLU A 43 5.59 26.97 25.21
CA GLU A 43 6.22 28.08 25.93
C GLU A 43 7.75 27.93 26.00
N ALA A 44 8.26 26.72 26.28
CA ALA A 44 9.69 26.44 26.32
C ALA A 44 10.38 26.71 24.98
N VAL A 45 9.71 26.42 23.85
CA VAL A 45 10.26 26.70 22.52
C VAL A 45 10.12 28.16 22.13
N LYS A 46 9.00 28.82 22.47
CA LYS A 46 8.86 30.28 22.28
C LYS A 46 9.88 31.09 23.06
N THR A 47 10.23 30.64 24.27
CA THR A 47 11.25 31.25 25.13
C THR A 47 12.69 30.84 24.78
N ASN A 48 12.86 30.02 23.73
CA ASN A 48 14.13 29.48 23.25
C ASN A 48 14.96 28.82 24.38
N ALA A 49 14.28 28.05 25.23
CA ALA A 49 14.90 27.37 26.35
C ALA A 49 15.96 26.36 25.89
N TYR A 50 17.01 26.16 26.70
CA TYR A 50 18.10 25.25 26.35
C TYR A 50 17.69 23.76 26.39
N LYS A 51 16.78 23.39 27.30
CA LYS A 51 16.24 22.02 27.46
C LYS A 51 14.79 22.07 27.93
N PHE A 52 14.00 21.05 27.57
CA PHE A 52 12.68 20.86 28.15
C PHE A 52 12.81 20.54 29.65
N SER A 53 11.86 21.01 30.44
CA SER A 53 11.76 20.67 31.86
C SER A 53 11.74 19.15 32.05
N ILE A 54 12.47 18.66 33.04
CA ILE A 54 12.56 17.22 33.35
C ILE A 54 11.16 16.61 33.58
N GLU A 55 10.22 17.39 34.09
CA GLU A 55 8.81 17.04 34.28
C GLU A 55 8.09 16.60 33.00
N LEU A 56 8.52 17.10 31.82
CA LEU A 56 7.90 16.77 30.54
C LEU A 56 8.35 15.39 30.03
N ASN A 57 9.47 14.85 30.55
CA ASN A 57 10.04 13.55 30.15
C ASN A 57 10.17 13.35 28.62
N LEU A 58 10.39 14.44 27.90
CA LEU A 58 10.51 14.45 26.43
C LEU A 58 11.93 14.09 26.02
N LYS A 59 12.10 13.01 25.27
CA LYS A 59 13.38 12.62 24.65
C LYS A 59 13.60 13.36 23.32
N VAL A 60 13.30 14.65 23.29
CA VAL A 60 13.23 15.46 22.07
C VAL A 60 14.11 16.70 22.27
N SER A 61 14.91 17.07 21.26
CA SER A 61 15.79 18.25 21.35
C SER A 61 15.03 19.53 20.96
N ILE A 62 15.16 20.60 21.75
CA ILE A 62 14.54 21.90 21.43
C ILE A 62 15.08 22.49 20.12
N SER A 63 16.36 22.22 19.80
CA SER A 63 16.99 22.71 18.57
C SER A 63 16.33 22.20 17.28
N GLU A 64 15.56 21.12 17.37
CA GLU A 64 14.84 20.51 16.25
C GLU A 64 13.36 20.91 16.23
N CYS A 65 12.95 21.78 17.15
CA CYS A 65 11.58 22.24 17.29
C CYS A 65 11.43 23.67 16.74
N SER A 66 10.29 23.93 16.09
CA SER A 66 9.93 25.27 15.61
C SER A 66 8.45 25.54 15.85
N VAL A 67 8.04 26.80 15.65
CA VAL A 67 6.63 27.20 15.76
C VAL A 67 6.18 27.66 14.37
N SER A 68 5.07 27.11 13.91
CA SER A 68 4.42 27.48 12.65
C SER A 68 3.73 28.84 12.77
N ASN A 69 3.40 29.48 11.64
CA ASN A 69 2.67 30.75 11.58
C ASN A 69 1.28 30.72 12.24
N ARG A 70 0.75 29.52 12.56
CA ARG A 70 -0.53 29.31 13.25
C ARG A 70 -0.36 28.97 14.75
N ASP A 71 0.77 29.34 15.37
CA ASP A 71 1.10 28.98 16.75
C ASP A 71 1.14 27.46 17.02
N ARG A 72 1.33 26.66 15.97
CA ARG A 72 1.41 25.20 16.07
C ARG A 72 2.84 24.76 16.30
N PHE A 73 3.01 23.78 17.17
CA PHE A 73 4.31 23.26 17.53
C PHE A 73 4.79 22.26 16.49
N LEU A 74 6.01 22.44 15.99
CA LEU A 74 6.61 21.60 14.97
C LEU A 74 7.86 20.90 15.53
N PHE A 75 8.05 19.63 15.19
CA PHE A 75 9.28 18.90 15.42
C PHE A 75 9.81 18.35 14.09
N ARG A 76 11.02 18.77 13.68
CA ARG A 76 11.60 18.42 12.37
C ARG A 76 10.64 18.64 11.20
N GLU A 77 9.99 19.81 11.18
CA GLU A 77 8.98 20.22 10.20
C GLU A 77 7.65 19.43 10.23
N ARG A 78 7.46 18.54 11.22
CA ARG A 78 6.22 17.77 11.42
C ARG A 78 5.38 18.40 12.52
N GLU A 79 4.07 18.36 12.35
CA GLU A 79 3.12 18.91 13.31
C GLU A 79 3.05 18.03 14.57
N TRP A 80 3.31 18.64 15.72
CA TRP A 80 3.21 17.95 17.00
C TRP A 80 1.76 17.87 17.41
N ILE A 81 1.26 16.65 17.63
CA ILE A 81 -0.12 16.41 18.04
C ILE A 81 -0.22 16.29 19.58
N PRO A 82 -1.11 17.05 20.24
CA PRO A 82 -1.34 16.95 21.69
C PRO A 82 -1.71 15.55 22.17
N GLU A 83 -1.65 15.31 23.48
CA GLU A 83 -2.06 14.05 24.13
C GLU A 83 -3.58 13.89 24.18
N GLU A 84 -4.21 13.84 23.01
CA GLU A 84 -5.62 13.51 22.84
C GLU A 84 -5.78 12.14 22.16
N TYR A 85 -6.34 11.19 22.90
CA TYR A 85 -6.48 9.80 22.44
C TYR A 85 -7.32 9.70 21.16
N TYR A 86 -8.44 10.42 21.08
CA TYR A 86 -9.36 10.36 19.94
C TYR A 86 -8.69 10.87 18.66
N LEU A 87 -8.04 12.02 18.72
CA LEU A 87 -7.35 12.63 17.58
C LEU A 87 -6.21 11.77 17.06
N ARG A 88 -5.32 11.30 17.95
CA ARG A 88 -4.21 10.42 17.57
C ARG A 88 -4.71 9.13 16.92
N THR A 89 -5.72 8.48 17.52
CA THR A 89 -6.31 7.26 16.99
C THR A 89 -6.92 7.49 15.61
N LYS A 90 -7.64 8.60 15.42
CA LYS A 90 -8.26 8.96 14.14
C LYS A 90 -7.23 9.22 13.04
N LEU A 91 -6.11 9.87 13.36
CA LEU A 91 -5.01 10.07 12.41
C LEU A 91 -4.36 8.74 11.99
N ILE A 92 -4.12 7.85 12.95
CA ILE A 92 -3.61 6.50 12.66
C ILE A 92 -4.62 5.75 11.79
N GLN A 93 -5.90 5.80 12.13
CA GLN A 93 -6.97 5.17 11.38
C GLN A 93 -7.05 5.68 9.94
N LEU A 94 -6.99 7.00 9.72
CA LEU A 94 -7.00 7.57 8.37
C LEU A 94 -5.80 7.09 7.54
N ALA A 95 -4.63 6.98 8.16
CA ALA A 95 -3.44 6.47 7.48
C ALA A 95 -3.50 4.96 7.23
N HIS A 96 -4.14 4.19 8.12
CA HIS A 96 -4.19 2.73 8.05
C HIS A 96 -5.35 2.20 7.19
N ASP A 97 -6.56 2.75 7.35
CA ASP A 97 -7.80 2.28 6.71
C ASP A 97 -8.02 2.89 5.32
N SER A 98 -7.18 3.83 4.87
CA SER A 98 -7.32 4.42 3.54
C SER A 98 -7.22 3.32 2.46
N PRO A 99 -8.15 3.26 1.50
CA PRO A 99 -8.08 2.30 0.40
C PRO A 99 -6.78 2.38 -0.40
N LEU A 100 -6.14 3.56 -0.42
CA LEU A 100 -4.87 3.78 -1.09
C LEU A 100 -3.67 3.30 -0.24
N SER A 101 -3.80 3.19 1.08
CA SER A 101 -2.68 2.81 1.94
C SER A 101 -2.56 1.30 2.17
N GLY A 102 -3.62 0.53 1.93
CA GLY A 102 -3.50 -0.93 1.81
C GLY A 102 -3.48 -1.71 3.14
N HIS A 103 -4.04 -1.18 4.24
CA HIS A 103 -3.91 -1.72 5.61
C HIS A 103 -2.44 -2.03 5.94
N PRO A 104 -1.57 -1.00 5.93
CA PRO A 104 -0.15 -1.19 6.05
C PRO A 104 0.25 -1.82 7.38
N GLY A 105 1.31 -2.62 7.33
CA GLY A 105 1.99 -3.09 8.53
C GLY A 105 2.63 -1.93 9.30
N ARG A 106 3.10 -2.23 10.52
CA ARG A 106 3.58 -1.25 11.52
C ARG A 106 4.53 -0.19 10.96
N GLU A 107 5.57 -0.61 10.24
CA GLU A 107 6.61 0.31 9.73
C GLU A 107 6.08 1.27 8.67
N ILE A 108 5.22 0.78 7.78
CA ILE A 108 4.63 1.61 6.72
C ILE A 108 3.60 2.57 7.33
N SER A 109 2.74 2.10 8.24
CA SER A 109 1.82 2.96 8.99
C SER A 109 2.56 4.06 9.74
N TYR A 110 3.68 3.72 10.39
CA TYR A 110 4.54 4.71 11.03
C TYR A 110 5.07 5.73 10.02
N SER A 111 5.65 5.28 8.90
CA SER A 111 6.18 6.17 7.87
C SER A 111 5.11 7.11 7.31
N LEU A 112 3.88 6.64 7.07
CA LEU A 112 2.78 7.45 6.55
C LEU A 112 2.38 8.56 7.51
N VAL A 113 2.17 8.24 8.78
CA VAL A 113 1.81 9.23 9.82
C VAL A 113 2.97 10.19 10.06
N ALA A 114 4.19 9.66 10.14
CA ALA A 114 5.41 10.41 10.41
C ALA A 114 5.79 11.42 9.31
N ARG A 115 5.16 11.39 8.13
CA ARG A 115 5.40 12.41 7.08
C ARG A 115 4.90 13.78 7.47
N GLN A 116 3.83 13.85 8.24
CA GLN A 116 3.15 15.11 8.56
C GLN A 116 3.03 15.35 10.05
N TYR A 117 2.91 14.28 10.85
CA TYR A 117 2.62 14.37 12.27
C TYR A 117 3.71 13.75 13.13
N PHE A 118 3.79 14.21 14.37
CA PHE A 118 4.66 13.66 15.39
C PHE A 118 4.01 13.74 16.77
N TRP A 119 4.25 12.74 17.61
CA TRP A 119 4.06 12.86 19.05
C TRP A 119 4.98 11.87 19.79
N PRO A 120 5.30 12.15 21.07
CA PRO A 120 6.07 11.22 21.89
C PRO A 120 5.35 9.89 22.05
N GLY A 121 6.02 8.78 21.76
CA GLY A 121 5.44 7.44 21.86
C GLY A 121 4.56 7.01 20.68
N MET A 122 4.57 7.75 19.58
CA MET A 122 3.83 7.41 18.34
C MET A 122 4.12 6.00 17.84
N ASP A 123 5.32 5.48 18.01
CA ASP A 123 5.66 4.10 17.63
C ASP A 123 4.84 3.05 18.40
N LYS A 124 4.55 3.30 19.68
CA LYS A 124 3.78 2.40 20.53
C LYS A 124 2.29 2.47 20.21
N ASP A 125 1.78 3.68 19.99
CA ASP A 125 0.37 3.89 19.67
C ASP A 125 0.03 3.25 18.32
N ILE A 126 0.85 3.48 17.29
CA ILE A 126 0.69 2.87 15.97
C ILE A 126 0.83 1.36 16.06
N ARG A 127 1.82 0.86 16.81
CA ARG A 127 2.00 -0.58 17.00
C ARG A 127 0.77 -1.22 17.62
N ARG A 128 0.22 -0.64 18.68
CA ARG A 128 -0.98 -1.12 19.35
C ARG A 128 -2.19 -1.10 18.42
N PHE A 129 -2.41 0.01 17.71
CA PHE A 129 -3.52 0.14 16.76
C PHE A 129 -3.44 -0.92 15.64
N VAL A 130 -2.26 -1.11 15.06
CA VAL A 130 -2.05 -2.11 14.02
C VAL A 130 -2.16 -3.52 14.59
N GLU A 131 -1.70 -3.78 15.82
CA GLU A 131 -1.86 -5.07 16.50
C GLU A 131 -3.33 -5.42 16.78
N ASP A 132 -4.13 -4.43 17.13
CA ASP A 132 -5.56 -4.55 17.43
C ASP A 132 -6.43 -4.62 16.14
N CYS A 133 -5.84 -4.41 14.95
CA CYS A 133 -6.54 -4.54 13.68
C CYS A 133 -6.81 -6.01 13.34
N ASP A 134 -8.06 -6.35 13.04
CA ASP A 134 -8.47 -7.71 12.65
C ASP A 134 -7.69 -8.22 11.41
N GLY A 135 -7.29 -7.34 10.49
CA GLY A 135 -6.48 -7.66 9.32
C GLY A 135 -5.02 -8.01 9.63
N TYR A 136 -4.49 -7.55 10.77
CA TYR A 136 -3.08 -7.76 11.13
C TYR A 136 -2.75 -9.19 11.56
N ALA A 137 -3.67 -9.87 12.25
CA ALA A 137 -3.50 -11.26 12.68
C ALA A 137 -3.26 -12.20 11.48
N TRP A 138 -3.93 -11.93 10.36
CA TRP A 138 -3.77 -12.66 9.10
C TRP A 138 -2.37 -12.45 8.50
N ASN A 139 -1.90 -11.20 8.45
CA ASN A 139 -0.54 -10.87 7.96
C ASN A 139 0.57 -11.49 8.83
N LYS A 140 0.36 -11.65 10.14
CA LYS A 140 1.38 -12.18 11.07
C LYS A 140 1.57 -13.70 10.99
N ALA A 141 0.51 -14.45 10.70
CA ALA A 141 0.60 -15.90 10.48
C ALA A 141 1.53 -16.24 9.30
N TRP A 142 1.66 -15.32 8.34
CA TRP A 142 2.39 -15.48 7.09
C TRP A 142 3.93 -15.35 7.23
N CYS A 143 4.44 -14.34 7.96
CA CYS A 143 5.90 -14.15 8.16
C CYS A 143 6.60 -15.34 8.84
N ASN A 144 5.86 -16.19 9.57
CA ASN A 144 6.43 -17.33 10.31
C ASN A 144 6.54 -18.63 9.50
N ARG A 145 6.16 -18.66 8.21
CA ARG A 145 6.43 -19.83 7.35
C ARG A 145 7.92 -19.89 7.02
N ARG A 146 8.57 -20.99 7.45
CA ARG A 146 10.01 -21.28 7.29
C ARG A 146 10.56 -20.78 5.95
N GLN A 147 11.46 -19.80 6.01
CA GLN A 147 12.28 -19.35 4.89
C GLN A 147 13.07 -20.55 4.34
N ARG A 148 12.62 -21.12 3.23
CA ARG A 148 13.45 -22.01 2.41
C ARG A 148 14.39 -21.16 1.57
N PHE A 149 15.64 -21.60 1.49
CA PHE A 149 16.67 -21.00 0.62
C PHE A 149 16.21 -21.07 -0.83
N LEU A 150 16.12 -19.91 -1.48
CA LEU A 150 15.78 -19.80 -2.91
C LEU A 150 17.07 -19.81 -3.72
N LYS A 151 17.07 -20.51 -4.86
CA LYS A 151 18.09 -20.27 -5.89
C LYS A 151 17.72 -19.00 -6.65
N PRO A 152 18.62 -18.03 -6.80
CA PRO A 152 18.34 -16.85 -7.61
C PRO A 152 18.17 -17.28 -9.07
N LEU A 153 17.01 -17.00 -9.63
CA LEU A 153 16.80 -17.11 -11.08
C LEU A 153 17.62 -16.04 -11.82
N PRO A 154 17.92 -16.25 -13.11
CA PRO A 154 18.48 -15.20 -13.94
C PRO A 154 17.60 -13.93 -13.83
N ILE A 155 18.28 -12.81 -13.58
CA ILE A 155 17.67 -11.49 -13.54
C ILE A 155 17.29 -11.14 -14.99
N LEU A 156 16.07 -10.65 -15.18
CA LEU A 156 15.59 -10.21 -16.48
C LEU A 156 16.05 -8.78 -16.74
N ASP A 157 16.39 -8.47 -18.00
CA ASP A 157 16.90 -7.14 -18.37
C ASP A 157 15.81 -6.08 -18.50
N ARG A 158 14.53 -6.49 -18.57
CA ARG A 158 13.41 -5.59 -18.84
C ARG A 158 12.14 -6.00 -18.07
N ILE A 159 11.43 -5.01 -17.54
CA ILE A 159 10.11 -5.16 -16.90
C ILE A 159 9.07 -5.69 -17.89
N TRP A 160 8.08 -6.44 -17.40
CA TRP A 160 7.00 -7.04 -18.20
C TRP A 160 7.46 -8.03 -19.28
N THR A 161 8.66 -8.59 -19.12
CA THR A 161 9.22 -9.60 -20.04
C THR A 161 8.71 -11.00 -19.69
N GLU A 162 8.69 -11.33 -18.40
CA GLU A 162 8.08 -12.56 -17.89
C GLU A 162 7.03 -12.20 -16.86
N ILE A 163 5.81 -12.67 -17.09
CA ILE A 163 4.67 -12.39 -16.21
C ILE A 163 4.14 -13.66 -15.60
N SER A 164 3.69 -13.58 -14.36
CA SER A 164 2.92 -14.61 -13.70
C SER A 164 1.43 -14.29 -13.80
N MET A 165 0.59 -15.26 -14.15
CA MET A 165 -0.86 -15.13 -14.12
C MET A 165 -1.46 -16.10 -13.11
N ASP A 166 -2.34 -15.60 -12.24
CA ASP A 166 -3.06 -16.38 -11.23
C ASP A 166 -4.53 -15.96 -11.12
N PHE A 167 -5.34 -16.75 -10.41
CA PHE A 167 -6.75 -16.50 -10.19
C PHE A 167 -7.12 -16.51 -8.71
N ILE A 168 -7.82 -15.46 -8.29
CA ILE A 168 -8.56 -15.44 -7.03
C ILE A 168 -10.00 -15.84 -7.34
N THR A 169 -10.45 -16.95 -6.74
CA THR A 169 -11.76 -17.54 -7.02
C THR A 169 -12.67 -17.47 -5.81
N LYS A 170 -13.99 -17.66 -6.03
CA LYS A 170 -15.02 -17.65 -4.97
C LYS A 170 -15.15 -16.31 -4.24
N LEU A 171 -14.99 -15.21 -4.97
CA LEU A 171 -15.25 -13.87 -4.45
C LEU A 171 -16.77 -13.62 -4.39
N PRO A 172 -17.24 -12.71 -3.51
CA PRO A 172 -18.63 -12.24 -3.54
C PRO A 172 -18.96 -11.68 -4.93
N ILE A 173 -20.21 -11.79 -5.38
CA ILE A 173 -20.60 -11.29 -6.70
C ILE A 173 -20.49 -9.77 -6.72
N SER A 174 -19.72 -9.23 -7.68
CA SER A 174 -19.63 -7.79 -7.97
C SER A 174 -19.77 -7.57 -9.47
N GLU A 175 -20.80 -6.82 -9.88
CA GLU A 175 -21.12 -6.55 -11.30
C GLU A 175 -21.16 -7.80 -12.20
N GLY A 176 -21.55 -8.96 -11.65
CA GLY A 176 -21.60 -10.24 -12.36
C GLY A 176 -20.28 -11.04 -12.35
N CYS A 177 -19.18 -10.46 -11.88
CA CYS A 177 -17.90 -11.13 -11.69
C CYS A 177 -17.86 -11.87 -10.35
N ILE A 178 -17.26 -13.06 -10.35
CA ILE A 178 -17.05 -13.92 -9.16
C ILE A 178 -15.60 -14.37 -9.00
N ASN A 179 -14.78 -14.09 -10.01
CA ASN A 179 -13.37 -14.44 -10.04
C ASN A 179 -12.57 -13.18 -10.39
N MET A 180 -11.30 -13.17 -10.00
CA MET A 180 -10.36 -12.12 -10.38
C MET A 180 -9.14 -12.77 -11.01
N ILE A 181 -8.67 -12.21 -12.12
CA ILE A 181 -7.38 -12.56 -12.70
C ILE A 181 -6.33 -11.56 -12.22
N VAL A 182 -5.16 -12.07 -11.84
CA VAL A 182 -4.03 -11.27 -11.37
C VAL A 182 -2.82 -11.59 -12.23
N GLY A 183 -2.24 -10.57 -12.85
CA GLY A 183 -1.00 -10.61 -13.61
C GLY A 183 0.10 -9.84 -12.87
N THR A 184 1.20 -10.51 -12.55
CA THR A 184 2.33 -9.89 -11.83
C THR A 184 3.59 -9.94 -12.69
N ASP A 185 4.29 -8.81 -12.80
CA ASP A 185 5.62 -8.77 -13.41
C ASP A 185 6.66 -9.38 -12.48
N ARG A 186 7.46 -10.32 -12.99
CA ARG A 186 8.48 -10.97 -12.18
C ARG A 186 9.59 -10.03 -11.74
N LEU A 187 9.94 -9.02 -12.56
CA LEU A 187 11.06 -8.11 -12.28
C LEU A 187 10.64 -6.94 -11.38
N SER A 188 9.67 -6.13 -11.82
CA SER A 188 9.23 -4.94 -11.07
C SER A 188 8.29 -5.25 -9.90
N LYS A 189 7.72 -6.46 -9.85
CA LYS A 189 6.60 -6.82 -8.96
C LYS A 189 5.34 -5.98 -9.18
N GLY A 190 5.26 -5.26 -10.31
CA GLY A 190 4.05 -4.57 -10.73
C GLY A 190 2.88 -5.53 -10.95
N VAL A 191 1.68 -5.09 -10.61
CA VAL A 191 0.45 -5.91 -10.63
C VAL A 191 -0.57 -5.32 -11.58
N ILE A 192 -1.31 -6.20 -12.26
CA ILE A 192 -2.52 -5.87 -13.02
C ILE A 192 -3.58 -6.87 -12.59
N ALA A 193 -4.72 -6.39 -12.13
CA ALA A 193 -5.84 -7.26 -11.78
C ALA A 193 -7.12 -6.78 -12.45
N ASP A 194 -8.04 -7.73 -12.69
CA ASP A 194 -9.35 -7.45 -13.25
C ASP A 194 -10.37 -8.53 -12.87
N GLY A 195 -11.64 -8.18 -12.91
CA GLY A 195 -12.74 -9.12 -12.65
C GLY A 195 -13.03 -10.02 -13.85
N LEU A 196 -13.44 -11.26 -13.58
CA LEU A 196 -13.91 -12.22 -14.55
C LEU A 196 -15.22 -12.89 -14.10
N GLU A 197 -16.17 -12.98 -15.02
CA GLU A 197 -17.40 -13.75 -14.86
C GLU A 197 -17.11 -15.26 -14.89
N ALA A 198 -16.23 -15.70 -15.79
CA ALA A 198 -15.87 -17.10 -15.99
C ALA A 198 -14.36 -17.31 -16.13
N ILE A 199 -13.86 -18.43 -15.61
CA ILE A 199 -12.45 -18.86 -15.73
C ILE A 199 -12.30 -19.83 -16.90
N ASP A 200 -12.64 -19.37 -18.10
CA ASP A 200 -12.41 -20.12 -19.33
C ASP A 200 -11.29 -19.47 -20.16
N ALA A 201 -10.73 -20.25 -21.10
CA ALA A 201 -9.59 -19.78 -21.88
C ALA A 201 -9.93 -18.57 -22.77
N GLU A 202 -11.20 -18.42 -23.16
CA GLU A 202 -11.67 -17.30 -23.96
C GLU A 202 -11.72 -16.01 -23.15
N SER A 203 -12.26 -16.05 -21.93
CA SER A 203 -12.27 -14.91 -21.00
C SER A 203 -10.86 -14.43 -20.69
N VAL A 204 -9.94 -15.37 -20.45
CA VAL A 204 -8.52 -15.05 -20.20
C VAL A 204 -7.87 -14.38 -21.42
N ALA A 205 -8.14 -14.87 -22.64
CA ALA A 205 -7.63 -14.23 -23.85
C ALA A 205 -8.23 -12.85 -24.11
N LYS A 206 -9.53 -12.66 -23.85
CA LYS A 206 -10.17 -11.34 -23.93
C LYS A 206 -9.53 -10.36 -22.98
N TRP A 207 -9.33 -10.75 -21.72
CA TRP A 207 -8.63 -9.93 -20.74
C TRP A 207 -7.19 -9.62 -21.19
N PHE A 208 -6.44 -10.62 -21.63
CA PHE A 208 -5.05 -10.45 -22.06
C PHE A 208 -4.94 -9.43 -23.21
N ILE A 209 -5.82 -9.52 -24.20
CA ILE A 209 -5.80 -8.64 -25.36
C ILE A 209 -6.33 -7.24 -25.03
N LYS A 210 -7.39 -7.12 -24.22
CA LYS A 210 -8.04 -5.84 -23.95
C LYS A 210 -7.43 -5.05 -22.80
N ARG A 211 -6.83 -5.72 -21.82
CA ARG A 211 -6.36 -5.10 -20.59
C ARG A 211 -4.84 -5.10 -20.47
N TYR A 212 -4.22 -6.25 -20.71
CA TYR A 212 -2.77 -6.40 -20.58
C TYR A 212 -2.02 -5.76 -21.76
N LEU A 213 -2.30 -6.16 -23.00
CA LEU A 213 -1.55 -5.72 -24.19
C LEU A 213 -1.62 -4.21 -24.49
N PRO A 214 -2.68 -3.46 -24.20
CA PRO A 214 -2.67 -2.01 -24.42
C PRO A 214 -1.76 -1.26 -23.44
N SER A 215 -1.51 -1.85 -22.28
CA SER A 215 -0.72 -1.23 -21.21
C SER A 215 0.75 -1.66 -21.24
N HIS A 216 1.04 -2.82 -21.85
CA HIS A 216 2.36 -3.47 -21.84
C HIS A 216 2.70 -4.12 -23.19
N PHE A 217 3.93 -4.61 -23.32
CA PHE A 217 4.36 -5.35 -24.51
C PHE A 217 4.02 -6.84 -24.39
N LEU A 218 4.11 -7.56 -25.52
CA LEU A 218 4.03 -9.02 -25.53
C LEU A 218 5.15 -9.59 -24.63
N PRO A 219 4.80 -10.40 -23.62
CA PRO A 219 5.80 -11.02 -22.76
C PRO A 219 6.50 -12.14 -23.53
N SER A 220 7.78 -12.37 -23.25
CA SER A 220 8.50 -13.53 -23.79
C SER A 220 8.05 -14.82 -23.13
N ALA A 221 7.62 -14.76 -21.87
CA ALA A 221 7.08 -15.92 -21.16
C ALA A 221 5.92 -15.57 -20.23
N ILE A 222 4.98 -16.51 -20.11
CA ILE A 222 3.89 -16.47 -19.13
C ILE A 222 4.05 -17.68 -18.20
N VAL A 223 4.24 -17.40 -16.92
CA VAL A 223 4.17 -18.37 -15.83
C VAL A 223 2.72 -18.46 -15.37
N SER A 224 2.19 -19.68 -15.26
CA SER A 224 0.81 -19.90 -14.80
C SER A 224 0.69 -21.26 -14.14
N ASP A 225 -0.37 -21.46 -13.36
CA ASP A 225 -0.69 -22.79 -12.82
C ASP A 225 -1.12 -23.78 -13.93
N ARG A 226 -1.48 -25.00 -13.53
CA ARG A 226 -1.98 -26.03 -14.46
C ARG A 226 -3.49 -26.00 -14.64
N GLY A 227 -4.12 -24.85 -14.45
CA GLY A 227 -5.54 -24.65 -14.72
C GLY A 227 -5.95 -25.08 -16.13
N THR A 228 -7.20 -25.52 -16.30
CA THR A 228 -7.74 -25.98 -17.59
C THR A 228 -7.73 -24.87 -18.64
N GLN A 229 -7.96 -23.63 -18.22
CA GLN A 229 -7.83 -22.41 -19.02
C GLN A 229 -6.43 -22.27 -19.62
N PHE A 230 -5.38 -22.44 -18.81
CA PHE A 230 -4.00 -22.33 -19.25
C PHE A 230 -3.49 -23.60 -19.91
N THR A 231 -4.11 -24.76 -19.73
CA THR A 231 -3.72 -25.99 -20.44
C THR A 231 -4.52 -26.25 -21.73
N SER A 232 -5.55 -25.43 -21.98
CA SER A 232 -6.42 -25.55 -23.16
C SER A 232 -5.66 -25.47 -24.49
N ALA A 233 -6.18 -26.19 -25.50
CA ALA A 233 -5.65 -26.15 -26.86
C ALA A 233 -5.71 -24.74 -27.47
N PHE A 234 -6.76 -23.98 -27.12
CA PHE A 234 -6.92 -22.59 -27.53
C PHE A 234 -5.80 -21.70 -26.96
N TRP A 235 -5.58 -21.73 -25.64
CA TRP A 235 -4.52 -20.91 -25.02
C TRP A 235 -3.13 -21.28 -25.53
N LYS A 236 -2.89 -22.58 -25.73
CA LYS A 236 -1.66 -23.08 -26.35
C LYS A 236 -1.48 -22.49 -27.75
N ARG A 237 -2.50 -22.59 -28.61
CA ARG A 237 -2.42 -22.09 -29.98
C ARG A 237 -2.23 -20.57 -30.03
N LEU A 238 -2.92 -19.82 -29.17
CA LEU A 238 -2.76 -18.38 -29.05
C LEU A 238 -1.32 -18.01 -28.65
N SER A 239 -0.78 -18.68 -27.63
CA SER A 239 0.59 -18.46 -27.17
C SER A 239 1.62 -18.77 -28.26
N ASP A 240 1.44 -19.87 -29.00
CA ASP A 240 2.33 -20.27 -30.10
C ASP A 240 2.33 -19.21 -31.22
N LEU A 241 1.16 -18.67 -31.58
CA LEU A 241 1.03 -17.62 -32.60
C LEU A 241 1.71 -16.31 -32.17
N LEU A 242 1.59 -15.96 -30.90
CA LEU A 242 2.20 -14.77 -30.31
C LEU A 242 3.68 -15.00 -29.93
N ARG A 243 4.21 -16.22 -30.14
CA ARG A 243 5.57 -16.64 -29.75
C ARG A 243 5.87 -16.44 -28.26
N ILE A 244 4.85 -16.63 -27.43
CA ILE A 244 4.96 -16.54 -25.98
C ILE A 244 5.30 -17.92 -25.43
N ASN A 245 6.39 -18.01 -24.66
CA ASN A 245 6.76 -19.24 -23.98
C ASN A 245 5.86 -19.47 -22.76
N ARG A 246 5.10 -20.56 -22.76
CA ARG A 246 4.29 -20.94 -21.60
C ARG A 246 5.08 -21.77 -20.61
N GLN A 247 5.24 -21.24 -19.42
CA GLN A 247 5.85 -21.93 -18.29
C GLN A 247 4.75 -22.34 -17.31
N LEU A 248 4.27 -23.57 -17.43
CA LEU A 248 3.30 -24.10 -16.47
C LEU A 248 4.02 -24.51 -15.19
N SER A 249 3.63 -23.93 -14.06
CA SER A 249 4.16 -24.31 -12.76
C SER A 249 3.81 -25.78 -12.47
N THR A 250 4.75 -26.53 -11.92
CA THR A 250 4.44 -27.78 -11.22
C THR A 250 3.93 -27.41 -9.84
N ALA A 251 2.92 -28.12 -9.33
CA ALA A 251 2.36 -27.93 -7.99
C ALA A 251 3.40 -28.00 -6.82
N PHE A 252 4.68 -28.26 -7.13
CA PHE A 252 5.81 -28.30 -6.21
C PHE A 252 7.13 -27.94 -6.94
N SER A 253 7.27 -26.72 -7.49
CA SER A 253 8.62 -26.17 -7.81
C SER A 253 8.94 -24.87 -7.07
N PRO A 254 8.91 -24.87 -5.72
CA PRO A 254 9.30 -23.71 -4.90
C PRO A 254 10.79 -23.36 -5.00
N GLU A 255 11.60 -24.20 -5.65
CA GLU A 255 13.06 -23.99 -5.74
C GLU A 255 13.47 -22.94 -6.78
N THR A 256 12.58 -22.61 -7.72
CA THR A 256 12.90 -21.70 -8.82
C THR A 256 12.27 -20.32 -8.63
N ASP A 257 10.98 -20.15 -8.33
CA ASP A 257 10.34 -18.81 -8.38
C ASP A 257 9.71 -18.33 -7.06
N GLY A 258 10.26 -18.74 -5.91
CA GLY A 258 9.67 -18.45 -4.61
C GLY A 258 9.64 -16.98 -4.19
N SER A 259 10.23 -16.05 -4.94
CA SER A 259 10.07 -14.60 -4.72
C SER A 259 8.80 -14.06 -5.39
N THR A 260 8.49 -14.54 -6.59
CA THR A 260 7.30 -14.16 -7.35
C THR A 260 6.07 -14.87 -6.80
N GLU A 261 6.21 -16.14 -6.38
CA GLU A 261 5.19 -16.88 -5.64
C GLU A 261 4.82 -16.18 -4.32
N ARG A 262 5.82 -15.72 -3.54
CA ARG A 262 5.56 -14.94 -2.31
C ARG A 262 4.93 -13.59 -2.60
N ALA A 263 5.37 -12.88 -3.63
CA ALA A 263 4.79 -11.61 -4.00
C ALA A 263 3.31 -11.80 -4.38
N ASN A 264 3.00 -12.79 -5.21
CA ASN A 264 1.62 -13.13 -5.59
C ASN A 264 0.78 -13.50 -4.36
N GLU A 265 1.27 -14.35 -3.45
CA GLU A 265 0.54 -14.72 -2.23
C GLU A 265 0.26 -13.50 -1.32
N VAL A 266 1.21 -12.56 -1.22
CA VAL A 266 1.02 -11.29 -0.49
C VAL A 266 -0.03 -10.41 -1.17
N ILE A 267 0.05 -10.28 -2.49
CA ILE A 267 -0.88 -9.50 -3.30
C ILE A 267 -2.30 -10.06 -3.16
N GLU A 268 -2.47 -11.37 -3.29
CA GLU A 268 -3.74 -12.06 -3.10
C GLU A 268 -4.28 -11.87 -1.68
N THR A 269 -3.40 -11.93 -0.67
CA THR A 269 -3.80 -11.71 0.73
C THR A 269 -4.30 -10.28 0.95
N ILE A 270 -3.58 -9.28 0.44
CA ILE A 270 -3.98 -7.87 0.52
C ILE A 270 -5.32 -7.69 -0.20
N LEU A 271 -5.44 -8.17 -1.43
CA LEU A 271 -6.69 -8.08 -2.19
C LEU A 271 -7.84 -8.76 -1.45
N THR A 272 -7.62 -9.93 -0.84
CA THR A 272 -8.68 -10.66 -0.11
C THR A 272 -9.07 -9.96 1.20
N GLN A 273 -8.15 -9.28 1.89
CA GLN A 273 -8.50 -8.47 3.07
C GLN A 273 -9.46 -7.32 2.73
N TYR A 274 -9.31 -6.79 1.51
CA TYR A 274 -10.15 -5.73 0.97
C TYR A 274 -11.44 -6.22 0.31
N ILE A 275 -11.62 -7.52 0.20
CA ILE A 275 -12.80 -8.15 -0.41
C ILE A 275 -13.45 -8.99 0.68
N ASN A 276 -14.16 -8.33 1.59
CA ASN A 276 -15.01 -9.01 2.56
C ASN A 276 -16.38 -9.36 1.93
N TRP A 277 -17.08 -10.35 2.49
CA TRP A 277 -18.44 -10.75 2.12
C TRP A 277 -19.45 -9.60 2.09
N ASN A 278 -19.18 -8.51 2.83
CA ASN A 278 -20.03 -7.33 2.88
C ASN A 278 -19.75 -6.31 1.77
N GLN A 279 -18.72 -6.53 0.93
CA GLN A 279 -18.31 -5.65 -0.16
C GLN A 279 -18.68 -6.29 -1.50
N THR A 280 -19.76 -5.79 -2.11
CA THR A 280 -20.24 -6.17 -3.44
C THR A 280 -19.71 -5.26 -4.55
N ASP A 281 -18.82 -4.32 -4.20
CA ASP A 281 -18.27 -3.28 -5.07
C ASP A 281 -16.76 -3.44 -5.29
N TRP A 282 -16.19 -4.60 -4.97
CA TRP A 282 -14.75 -4.82 -5.07
C TRP A 282 -14.18 -4.56 -6.46
N LEU A 283 -14.94 -4.80 -7.53
CA LEU A 283 -14.52 -4.54 -8.90
C LEU A 283 -14.13 -3.06 -9.11
N THR A 284 -14.91 -2.15 -8.52
CA THR A 284 -14.65 -0.71 -8.53
C THR A 284 -13.34 -0.36 -7.82
N TRP A 285 -13.02 -1.08 -6.75
CA TRP A 285 -11.86 -0.80 -5.91
C TRP A 285 -10.57 -1.49 -6.37
N ILE A 286 -10.62 -2.50 -7.26
CA ILE A 286 -9.43 -3.20 -7.77
C ILE A 286 -8.36 -2.21 -8.22
N THR A 287 -8.75 -1.19 -8.99
CA THR A 287 -7.80 -0.20 -9.51
C THR A 287 -7.09 0.54 -8.39
N MET A 288 -7.79 0.86 -7.30
CA MET A 288 -7.20 1.52 -6.13
C MET A 288 -6.26 0.59 -5.37
N PHE A 289 -6.63 -0.68 -5.21
CA PHE A 289 -5.79 -1.67 -4.52
C PHE A 289 -4.53 -2.03 -5.31
N VAL A 290 -4.65 -2.23 -6.62
CA VAL A 290 -3.49 -2.47 -7.49
C VAL A 290 -2.53 -1.28 -7.45
N SER A 291 -3.08 -0.06 -7.47
CA SER A 291 -2.26 1.15 -7.38
C SER A 291 -1.50 1.26 -6.05
N SER A 292 -2.11 0.87 -4.93
CA SER A 292 -1.45 0.91 -3.62
C SER A 292 -0.29 -0.09 -3.51
N ILE A 293 -0.46 -1.29 -4.10
CA ILE A 293 0.57 -2.33 -4.13
C ILE A 293 1.77 -1.88 -4.96
N CYS A 294 1.55 -1.43 -6.19
CA CYS A 294 2.61 -0.95 -7.07
C CYS A 294 3.41 0.21 -6.45
N TRP A 295 2.77 1.04 -5.62
CA TRP A 295 3.43 2.15 -4.93
C TRP A 295 4.31 1.71 -3.75
N ARG A 296 3.95 0.63 -3.03
CA ARG A 296 4.77 0.08 -1.92
C ARG A 296 6.11 -0.47 -2.39
N ASP A 297 6.11 -1.24 -3.48
CA ASP A 297 7.34 -1.87 -3.97
C ASP A 297 8.31 -0.86 -4.58
N SER A 298 7.78 0.23 -5.15
CA SER A 298 8.59 1.38 -5.60
C SER A 298 9.34 2.08 -4.44
N ALA A 299 8.76 2.10 -3.23
CA ALA A 299 9.37 2.74 -2.06
C ALA A 299 10.42 1.85 -1.36
N SER A 300 10.35 0.52 -1.53
CA SER A 300 11.32 -0.42 -0.93
C SER A 300 12.59 -0.61 -1.76
N GLN A 301 12.61 -0.12 -3.01
CA GLN A 301 13.80 -0.13 -3.89
C GLN A 301 14.63 1.17 -3.83
N ILE A 302 14.22 2.15 -3.01
CA ILE A 302 14.99 3.38 -2.75
C ILE A 302 15.59 3.27 -1.34
N VAL A 303 16.54 2.35 -1.16
CA VAL A 303 17.53 2.36 -0.07
C VAL A 303 18.87 1.90 -0.62
#